data_AF-A0A420RJ23-F1
#
_entry.id   AF-A0A420RJ23-F1
#
_cell.length_a   1.000
_cell.length_b   1.000
_cell.length_c   1.000
_cell.angle_alpha   90.00
_cell.angle_beta   90.00
_cell.angle_gamma   90.00
#
_symmetry.space_group_name_H-M   'P 1'
#
loop_
_entity.id
_entity.type
_entity.pdbx_description
1 polymer ?
#
loop_
_entity_poly.entity_id
_entity_poly.type
_entity_poly.pdbx_seq_one_letter_code
_entity_poly.pdbx_strand_id
1 'polypeptide(L)'
;MEINSILETPRRRFEKRYTLNVDETPVPFSIDSGSTWELQGAKSVPVKTPRSGWDKRKATLILYIFGDGICRLQPTLIFHGESGEKSRISKAEQHLYAPGIKVIYNTHAYNNEELFKLWVEEDLPTVKAETRDFLLVMDAVAFHLSPPVKDAVCKQNITTALVPVGCTGMLQPLDTAVNKLIKDWIREFILDYELEQERKGKTRWSVSDRRIMTTWVIARAFERLKTKKDLIEKAFLDVGITVRPDGSQDNLIRIKGIDEIDFTGWETASEITIKSQELVSRLCDEEELSFGPEDELDEDILIYSLKKMTIPQLKQLASRNSLTVKGRKDDIVEQLQQYYAKERSQNDCITVQIDVEEDVFTVD
;
A
#
# COMPACT_ATOMS: atom_id res chain seq x y z
N MET A 1 -1.42 -39.42 15.27
CA MET A 1 -1.07 -38.33 14.35
C MET A 1 0.44 -38.39 14.19
N GLU A 2 0.88 -39.02 13.11
CA GLU A 2 2.24 -39.54 12.95
C GLU A 2 3.28 -38.43 12.75
N ILE A 3 4.39 -38.55 13.47
CA ILE A 3 5.58 -37.68 13.43
C ILE A 3 6.36 -37.84 12.09
N ASN A 4 5.95 -38.78 11.23
CA ASN A 4 6.64 -39.10 9.98
C ASN A 4 6.46 -38.06 8.86
N SER A 5 5.51 -37.12 8.95
CA SER A 5 5.25 -36.18 7.85
C SER A 5 6.18 -34.95 7.80
N ILE A 6 7.03 -34.71 8.82
CA ILE A 6 7.92 -33.55 8.87
C ILE A 6 9.23 -33.79 8.10
N LEU A 7 9.66 -35.05 7.98
CA LEU A 7 10.93 -35.40 7.33
C LEU A 7 10.84 -35.58 5.81
N GLU A 8 9.63 -35.78 5.26
CA GLU A 8 9.42 -35.98 3.81
C GLU A 8 9.10 -34.69 3.05
N THR A 9 8.97 -33.56 3.74
CA THR A 9 8.72 -32.30 3.03
C THR A 9 10.00 -31.82 2.33
N PRO A 10 10.06 -31.72 0.99
CA PRO A 10 11.19 -31.11 0.31
C PRO A 10 11.53 -29.75 0.90
N ARG A 11 12.81 -29.60 1.21
CA ARG A 11 13.36 -28.39 1.80
C ARG A 11 13.28 -27.29 0.76
N ARG A 12 12.60 -26.20 1.10
CA ARG A 12 12.62 -24.99 0.28
C ARG A 12 14.04 -24.46 0.22
N ARG A 13 14.54 -24.13 -0.97
CA ARG A 13 15.82 -23.41 -1.11
C ARG A 13 15.75 -22.09 -0.34
N PHE A 14 14.71 -21.31 -0.61
CA PHE A 14 14.39 -20.08 0.10
C PHE A 14 13.28 -20.35 1.11
N GLU A 15 13.57 -20.26 2.40
CA GLU A 15 12.53 -20.33 3.42
C GLU A 15 11.71 -19.04 3.39
N LYS A 16 10.40 -19.13 3.68
CA LYS A 16 9.48 -17.99 3.71
C LYS A 16 10.01 -16.80 4.53
N ARG A 17 10.71 -17.08 5.64
CA ARG A 17 11.36 -16.09 6.51
C ARG A 17 12.47 -15.29 5.82
N TYR A 18 13.13 -15.85 4.80
CA TYR A 18 14.24 -15.25 4.05
C TYR A 18 13.84 -14.91 2.61
N THR A 19 12.54 -14.84 2.34
CA THR A 19 11.98 -14.33 1.10
C THR A 19 11.37 -12.96 1.38
N LEU A 20 12.01 -11.92 0.86
CA LEU A 20 11.64 -10.53 1.06
C LEU A 20 11.10 -9.96 -0.25
N ASN A 21 9.96 -9.26 -0.19
CA ASN A 21 9.53 -8.36 -1.25
C ASN A 21 9.68 -6.89 -0.80
N VAL A 22 10.20 -6.07 -1.71
CA VAL A 22 10.38 -4.63 -1.55
C VAL A 22 9.71 -3.90 -2.69
N ASP A 23 9.10 -2.75 -2.38
CA ASP A 23 8.53 -1.84 -3.36
C ASP A 23 8.47 -0.41 -2.80
N GLU A 24 8.49 0.56 -3.70
CA GLU A 24 8.39 1.99 -3.41
C GLU A 24 7.02 2.54 -3.81
N THR A 25 6.40 3.26 -2.88
CA THR A 25 5.11 3.89 -3.14
C THR A 25 5.12 5.36 -2.73
N PRO A 26 4.56 6.27 -3.56
CA PRO A 26 4.46 7.68 -3.21
C PRO A 26 3.44 7.92 -2.09
N VAL A 27 3.79 8.80 -1.15
CA VAL A 27 2.93 9.25 -0.05
C VAL A 27 2.74 10.76 -0.16
N PRO A 28 1.51 11.24 -0.45
CA PRO A 28 1.26 12.66 -0.58
C PRO A 28 1.25 13.36 0.80
N PHE A 29 1.59 14.64 0.83
CA PHE A 29 1.50 15.44 2.06
C PHE A 29 0.09 15.95 2.36
N SER A 30 -0.77 16.07 1.35
CA SER A 30 -2.19 16.39 1.48
C SER A 30 -3.05 15.38 0.73
N ILE A 31 -4.25 15.16 1.26
CA ILE A 31 -5.30 14.46 0.53
C ILE A 31 -6.11 15.53 -0.18
N ASP A 32 -5.96 15.59 -1.50
CA ASP A 32 -6.74 16.47 -2.34
C ASP A 32 -7.90 15.62 -2.87
N SER A 33 -9.03 15.63 -2.16
CA SER A 33 -10.15 14.72 -2.46
C SER A 33 -10.87 15.01 -3.78
N GLY A 34 -10.44 16.02 -4.56
CA GLY A 34 -11.08 16.48 -5.79
C GLY A 34 -12.54 16.93 -5.64
N SER A 35 -13.15 16.71 -4.48
CA SER A 35 -14.57 16.80 -4.19
C SER A 35 -14.74 17.36 -2.78
N THR A 36 -15.66 18.29 -2.63
CA THR A 36 -16.04 18.91 -1.35
C THR A 36 -17.50 18.62 -1.10
N TRP A 37 -17.82 17.96 0.01
CA TRP A 37 -19.19 17.70 0.43
C TRP A 37 -19.72 18.88 1.22
N GLU A 38 -20.92 19.33 0.86
CA GLU A 38 -21.63 20.40 1.55
C GLU A 38 -23.12 20.04 1.65
N LEU A 39 -23.83 20.66 2.58
CA LEU A 39 -25.27 20.41 2.73
C LEU A 39 -26.03 20.75 1.44
N GLN A 40 -26.86 19.82 0.98
CA GLN A 40 -27.77 20.02 -0.15
C GLN A 40 -28.62 21.29 0.08
N GLY A 41 -28.49 22.27 -0.81
CA GLY A 41 -29.12 23.60 -0.72
C GLY A 41 -28.19 24.75 -0.27
N ALA A 42 -26.90 24.49 -0.03
CA ALA A 42 -25.93 25.54 0.26
C ALA A 42 -25.74 26.49 -0.95
N LYS A 43 -25.77 27.81 -0.69
CA LYS A 43 -25.63 28.86 -1.72
C LYS A 43 -24.21 28.95 -2.30
N SER A 44 -23.21 28.40 -1.60
CA SER A 44 -21.81 28.39 -2.00
C SER A 44 -21.12 27.19 -1.35
N VAL A 45 -20.33 26.45 -2.13
CA VAL A 45 -19.50 25.35 -1.64
C VAL A 45 -18.05 25.87 -1.55
N PRO A 46 -17.49 26.05 -0.34
CA PRO A 46 -16.11 26.47 -0.20
C PRO A 46 -15.18 25.30 -0.58
N VAL A 47 -14.65 25.33 -1.79
CA VAL A 47 -13.65 24.36 -2.25
C VAL A 47 -12.38 24.55 -1.42
N LYS A 48 -11.94 23.49 -0.71
CA LYS A 48 -10.62 23.48 -0.07
C LYS A 48 -9.57 23.36 -1.17
N THR A 49 -9.18 24.49 -1.75
CA THR A 49 -8.02 24.53 -2.63
C THR A 49 -6.78 24.33 -1.74
N PRO A 50 -5.94 23.32 -2.01
CA PRO A 50 -4.63 23.24 -1.37
C PRO A 50 -3.90 24.57 -1.60
N ARG A 51 -3.06 24.99 -0.66
CA ARG A 51 -2.08 26.05 -0.96
C ARG A 51 -1.29 25.58 -2.19
N SER A 52 -1.07 26.45 -3.17
CA SER A 52 -0.33 26.11 -4.40
C SER A 52 0.98 25.38 -4.10
N GLY A 53 1.18 24.18 -4.64
CA GLY A 53 2.42 23.40 -4.53
C GLY A 53 2.49 22.41 -3.36
N TRP A 54 1.39 22.14 -2.64
CA TRP A 54 1.31 21.03 -1.67
C TRP A 54 0.90 19.71 -2.32
N ASP A 55 -0.02 19.80 -3.28
CA ASP A 55 -0.41 18.78 -4.25
C ASP A 55 0.82 18.09 -4.90
N LYS A 56 1.87 18.87 -5.15
CA LYS A 56 3.12 18.39 -5.77
C LYS A 56 4.14 17.81 -4.79
N ARG A 57 3.90 17.91 -3.47
CA ARG A 57 4.85 17.44 -2.45
C ARG A 57 4.49 16.03 -1.99
N LYS A 58 5.34 15.08 -2.39
CA LYS A 58 5.29 13.68 -1.98
C LYS A 58 6.57 13.28 -1.25
N ALA A 59 6.44 12.30 -0.37
CA ALA A 59 7.54 11.47 0.09
C ALA A 59 7.49 10.13 -0.66
N THR A 60 8.61 9.42 -0.73
CA THR A 60 8.61 8.01 -1.14
C THR A 60 8.66 7.15 0.11
N LEU A 61 7.72 6.21 0.22
CA LEU A 61 7.71 5.16 1.21
C LEU A 61 8.27 3.88 0.59
N ILE A 62 9.25 3.27 1.24
CA ILE A 62 9.73 1.94 0.90
C ILE A 62 9.19 0.96 1.95
N LEU A 63 8.48 -0.06 1.49
CA LEU A 63 7.92 -1.13 2.32
C LEU A 63 8.67 -2.44 2.11
N TYR A 64 8.72 -3.22 3.18
CA TYR A 64 9.42 -4.51 3.23
C TYR A 64 8.52 -5.56 3.86
N ILE A 65 8.16 -6.61 3.12
CA ILE A 65 7.34 -7.71 3.63
C ILE A 65 8.01 -9.05 3.37
N PHE A 66 7.87 -9.97 4.33
CA PHE A 66 8.48 -11.31 4.24
C PHE A 66 7.43 -12.36 3.93
N GLY A 67 7.84 -13.44 3.27
CA GLY A 67 6.95 -14.54 2.85
C GLY A 67 6.28 -15.29 3.99
N ASP A 68 6.73 -15.10 5.24
CA ASP A 68 6.10 -15.63 6.45
C ASP A 68 5.23 -14.60 7.19
N GLY A 69 4.94 -13.46 6.54
CA GLY A 69 4.07 -12.41 7.05
C GLY A 69 4.62 -11.61 8.23
N ILE A 70 5.85 -11.85 8.69
CA ILE A 70 6.44 -11.14 9.82
C ILE A 70 7.29 -9.97 9.33
N CYS A 71 6.90 -8.75 9.68
CA CYS A 71 7.65 -7.54 9.34
C CYS A 71 8.91 -7.40 10.20
N ARG A 72 10.10 -7.57 9.60
CA ARG A 72 11.40 -7.51 10.30
C ARG A 72 12.21 -6.25 10.02
N LEU A 73 11.91 -5.55 8.93
CA LEU A 73 12.52 -4.29 8.57
C LEU A 73 11.53 -3.15 8.81
N GLN A 74 12.04 -2.02 9.29
CA GLN A 74 11.26 -0.81 9.45
C GLN A 74 11.03 -0.16 8.09
N PRO A 75 9.85 0.45 7.83
CA PRO A 75 9.64 1.23 6.61
C PRO A 75 10.61 2.40 6.52
N THR A 76 10.98 2.74 5.28
CA THR A 76 11.83 3.90 5.00
C THR A 76 11.01 5.00 4.35
N LEU A 77 11.09 6.22 4.88
CA LEU A 77 10.56 7.43 4.26
C LEU A 77 11.68 8.27 3.69
N ILE A 78 11.59 8.59 2.40
CA ILE A 78 12.48 9.52 1.72
C ILE A 78 11.75 10.85 1.54
N PHE A 79 12.27 11.88 2.20
CA PHE A 79 11.78 13.25 2.05
C PHE A 79 12.69 14.06 1.14
N HIS A 80 12.11 15.06 0.47
CA HIS A 80 12.89 16.07 -0.22
C HIS A 80 13.69 16.91 0.79
N GLY A 81 15.00 17.02 0.62
CA GLY A 81 15.88 17.87 1.41
C GLY A 81 17.36 17.62 1.14
N GLU A 82 18.22 18.49 1.68
CA GLU A 82 19.67 18.27 1.62
C GLU A 82 20.06 17.01 2.41
N SER A 83 20.86 16.14 1.78
CA SER A 83 21.36 14.90 2.37
C SER A 83 22.45 15.13 3.42
N GLY A 84 22.56 14.21 4.39
CA GLY A 84 23.65 14.12 5.36
C GLY A 84 23.25 14.39 6.82
N GLU A 85 24.00 13.80 7.77
CA GLU A 85 23.78 13.94 9.23
C GLU A 85 23.81 15.39 9.73
N LYS A 86 24.42 16.29 8.96
CA LYS A 86 24.51 17.72 9.28
C LYS A 86 23.36 18.54 8.70
N SER A 87 22.43 17.92 7.97
CA SER A 87 21.21 18.55 7.48
C SER A 87 20.50 19.26 8.64
N ARG A 88 20.24 20.56 8.46
CA ARG A 88 19.53 21.40 9.45
C ARG A 88 18.14 20.82 9.76
N ILE A 89 17.52 20.16 8.79
CA ILE A 89 16.20 19.55 8.92
C ILE A 89 16.26 18.36 9.88
N SER A 90 17.19 17.42 9.65
CA SER A 90 17.33 16.24 10.50
C SER A 90 17.58 16.63 11.96
N LYS A 91 18.53 17.54 12.22
CA LYS A 91 18.84 18.01 13.58
C LYS A 91 17.65 18.64 14.31
N ALA A 92 16.81 19.37 13.58
CA ALA A 92 15.67 20.06 14.16
C ALA A 92 14.45 19.16 14.38
N GLU A 93 14.25 18.13 13.54
CA GLU A 93 12.98 17.40 13.46
C GLU A 93 13.09 15.93 13.87
N GLN A 94 14.28 15.31 13.83
CA GLN A 94 14.43 13.86 14.01
C GLN A 94 13.86 13.34 15.34
N HIS A 95 14.01 14.12 16.42
CA HIS A 95 13.48 13.77 17.74
C HIS A 95 11.94 13.84 17.84
N LEU A 96 11.27 14.37 16.81
CA LEU A 96 9.81 14.48 16.70
C LEU A 96 9.21 13.37 15.83
N TYR A 97 10.04 12.59 15.14
CA TYR A 97 9.59 11.51 14.28
C TYR A 97 9.14 10.29 15.05
N ALA A 98 8.17 9.60 14.46
CA ALA A 98 7.64 8.38 15.03
C ALA A 98 8.76 7.34 15.17
N PRO A 99 8.86 6.65 16.33
CA PRO A 99 9.82 5.58 16.51
C PRO A 99 9.50 4.45 15.54
N GLY A 100 10.54 3.76 15.05
CA GLY A 100 10.37 2.62 14.17
C GLY A 100 10.19 2.95 12.69
N ILE A 101 10.47 4.19 12.29
CA ILE A 101 10.49 4.66 10.89
C ILE A 101 11.88 5.17 10.55
N LYS A 102 12.51 4.62 9.51
CA LYS A 102 13.79 5.12 8.97
C LYS A 102 13.48 6.34 8.09
N VAL A 103 14.12 7.48 8.37
CA VAL A 103 13.92 8.71 7.58
C VAL A 103 15.21 9.09 6.86
N ILE A 104 15.12 9.27 5.55
CA ILE A 104 16.21 9.66 4.67
C ILE A 104 15.83 10.95 3.94
N TYR A 105 16.84 11.75 3.62
CA TYR A 105 16.68 12.96 2.80
C TYR A 105 17.52 12.88 1.55
N ASN A 106 16.95 13.29 0.43
CA ASN A 106 17.72 13.63 -0.77
C ASN A 106 17.01 14.72 -1.59
N THR A 107 17.68 15.24 -2.60
CA THR A 107 17.20 16.37 -3.42
C THR A 107 16.01 16.03 -4.31
N HIS A 108 15.55 14.79 -4.35
CA HIS A 108 14.47 14.38 -5.23
C HIS A 108 13.30 13.66 -4.54
N ALA A 109 13.45 13.29 -3.28
CA ALA A 109 12.53 12.48 -2.49
C ALA A 109 12.27 11.06 -3.01
N TYR A 110 13.03 10.54 -3.98
CA TYR A 110 12.89 9.18 -4.52
C TYR A 110 14.06 8.28 -4.14
N ASN A 111 13.89 6.97 -4.30
CA ASN A 111 14.97 6.00 -4.13
C ASN A 111 15.94 6.05 -5.32
N ASN A 112 17.22 5.79 -5.07
CA ASN A 112 18.26 5.84 -6.09
C ASN A 112 19.30 4.73 -5.88
N GLU A 113 20.24 4.62 -6.81
CA GLU A 113 21.31 3.60 -6.76
C GLU A 113 22.08 3.62 -5.43
N GLU A 114 22.51 4.79 -4.97
CA GLU A 114 23.33 4.92 -3.77
C GLU A 114 22.56 4.50 -2.51
N LEU A 115 21.31 4.94 -2.37
CA LEU A 115 20.45 4.61 -1.24
C LEU A 115 20.07 3.13 -1.23
N PHE A 116 19.73 2.57 -2.38
CA PHE A 116 19.40 1.15 -2.49
C PHE A 116 20.61 0.27 -2.19
N LYS A 117 21.79 0.63 -2.72
CA LYS A 117 23.06 -0.04 -2.42
C LYS A 117 23.35 -0.01 -0.91
N LEU A 118 23.21 1.16 -0.28
CA LEU A 118 23.43 1.30 1.16
C LEU A 118 22.47 0.40 1.97
N TRP A 119 21.19 0.36 1.58
CA TRP A 119 20.20 -0.52 2.20
C TRP A 119 20.56 -2.01 2.06
N VAL A 120 21.05 -2.43 0.89
CA VAL A 120 21.56 -3.81 0.66
C VAL A 120 22.76 -4.11 1.56
N GLU A 121 23.66 -3.16 1.75
CA GLU A 121 24.89 -3.33 2.53
C GLU A 121 24.69 -3.25 4.04
N GLU A 122 23.72 -2.46 4.52
CA GLU A 122 23.54 -2.17 5.95
C GLU A 122 22.30 -2.82 6.56
N ASP A 123 21.15 -2.76 5.90
CA ASP A 123 19.87 -3.19 6.48
C ASP A 123 19.61 -4.69 6.22
N LEU A 124 19.81 -5.17 4.99
CA LEU A 124 19.56 -6.58 4.65
C LEU A 124 20.37 -7.60 5.49
N PRO A 125 21.64 -7.37 5.85
CA PRO A 125 22.38 -8.29 6.72
C PRO A 125 21.71 -8.53 8.07
N THR A 126 20.97 -7.55 8.59
CA THR A 126 20.31 -7.64 9.92
C THR A 126 19.18 -8.67 9.99
N VAL A 127 18.65 -9.08 8.84
CA VAL A 127 17.51 -10.00 8.71
C VAL A 127 17.87 -11.31 8.01
N LYS A 128 19.14 -11.47 7.63
CA LYS A 128 19.68 -12.68 7.01
C LYS A 128 20.19 -13.67 8.05
N ALA A 129 20.43 -14.90 7.60
CA ALA A 129 21.22 -15.87 8.34
C ALA A 129 22.35 -16.36 7.44
N GLU A 130 23.56 -16.51 7.99
CA GLU A 130 24.75 -16.90 7.22
C GLU A 130 24.60 -18.26 6.53
N THR A 131 23.77 -19.14 7.08
CA THR A 131 23.58 -20.52 6.61
C THR A 131 22.35 -20.70 5.71
N ARG A 132 21.66 -19.61 5.35
CA ARG A 132 20.39 -19.65 4.64
C ARG A 132 20.42 -18.76 3.41
N ASP A 133 19.97 -19.32 2.29
CA ASP A 133 19.75 -18.56 1.07
C ASP A 133 18.67 -17.49 1.30
N PHE A 134 18.88 -16.32 0.72
CA PHE A 134 17.97 -15.19 0.80
C PHE A 134 17.46 -14.81 -0.58
N LEU A 135 16.14 -14.67 -0.72
CA LEU A 135 15.47 -14.25 -1.95
C LEU A 135 14.95 -12.83 -1.80
N LEU A 136 15.40 -11.94 -2.67
CA LEU A 136 14.92 -10.57 -2.79
C LEU A 136 14.04 -10.45 -4.04
N VAL A 137 12.75 -10.20 -3.84
CA VAL A 137 11.77 -9.98 -4.89
C VAL A 137 11.52 -8.49 -5.06
N MET A 138 11.73 -7.96 -6.25
CA MET A 138 11.57 -6.54 -6.55
C MET A 138 11.23 -6.34 -8.02
N ASP A 139 10.72 -5.17 -8.37
CA ASP A 139 10.46 -4.82 -9.75
C ASP A 139 11.74 -4.49 -10.53
N ALA A 140 11.67 -4.63 -11.85
CA ALA A 140 12.79 -4.42 -12.75
C ALA A 140 12.94 -2.94 -13.15
N VAL A 141 13.48 -2.13 -12.23
CA VAL A 141 13.86 -0.72 -12.51
C VAL A 141 15.35 -0.55 -12.73
N ALA A 142 15.71 0.50 -13.47
CA ALA A 142 17.07 0.71 -13.96
C ALA A 142 18.13 0.70 -12.84
N PHE A 143 17.86 1.35 -11.70
CA PHE A 143 18.83 1.44 -10.60
C PHE A 143 18.95 0.14 -9.78
N HIS A 144 17.91 -0.70 -9.71
CA HIS A 144 18.03 -2.04 -9.10
C HIS A 144 19.01 -2.94 -9.86
N LEU A 145 19.19 -2.69 -11.15
CA LEU A 145 20.01 -3.51 -12.04
C LEU A 145 21.35 -2.88 -12.40
N SER A 146 21.72 -1.78 -11.74
CA SER A 146 22.98 -1.14 -11.99
C SER A 146 24.15 -2.00 -11.49
N PRO A 147 25.36 -1.87 -12.08
CA PRO A 147 26.52 -2.64 -11.65
C PRO A 147 26.83 -2.50 -10.16
N PRO A 148 26.81 -1.30 -9.53
CA PRO A 148 27.08 -1.16 -8.10
C PRO A 148 26.08 -1.90 -7.21
N VAL A 149 24.80 -1.92 -7.57
CA VAL A 149 23.75 -2.66 -6.82
C VAL A 149 23.92 -4.16 -7.01
N LYS A 150 24.14 -4.62 -8.24
CA LYS A 150 24.41 -6.03 -8.53
C LYS A 150 25.63 -6.56 -7.75
N ASP A 151 26.71 -5.77 -7.71
CA ASP A 151 27.90 -6.11 -6.94
C ASP A 151 27.61 -6.19 -5.44
N ALA A 152 26.80 -5.28 -4.89
CA ALA A 152 26.41 -5.30 -3.48
C ALA A 152 25.55 -6.52 -3.14
N VAL A 153 24.54 -6.82 -3.96
CA VAL A 153 23.69 -8.02 -3.83
C VAL A 153 24.52 -9.30 -3.89
N CYS A 154 25.44 -9.38 -4.85
CA CYS A 154 26.35 -10.52 -5.02
C CYS A 154 27.27 -10.71 -3.80
N LYS A 155 27.91 -9.64 -3.31
CA LYS A 155 28.73 -9.67 -2.09
C LYS A 155 27.95 -10.12 -0.85
N GLN A 156 26.65 -9.86 -0.83
CA GLN A 156 25.75 -10.28 0.22
C GLN A 156 25.19 -11.70 0.02
N ASN A 157 25.55 -12.45 -1.03
CA ASN A 157 24.98 -13.77 -1.33
C ASN A 157 23.44 -13.75 -1.38
N ILE A 158 22.86 -12.70 -1.98
CA ILE A 158 21.41 -12.57 -2.15
C ILE A 158 21.04 -13.01 -3.56
N THR A 159 20.01 -13.85 -3.68
CA THR A 159 19.39 -14.14 -4.97
C THR A 159 18.27 -13.14 -5.23
N THR A 160 18.21 -12.56 -6.42
CA THR A 160 17.14 -11.63 -6.82
C THR A 160 16.13 -12.32 -7.74
N ALA A 161 14.85 -12.12 -7.49
CA ALA A 161 13.77 -12.40 -8.43
C ALA A 161 13.18 -11.06 -8.91
N LEU A 162 13.33 -10.79 -10.21
CA LEU A 162 12.86 -9.56 -10.81
C LEU A 162 11.46 -9.76 -11.37
N VAL A 163 10.51 -8.92 -10.94
CA VAL A 163 9.18 -8.89 -11.53
C VAL A 163 9.27 -8.17 -12.88
N PRO A 164 8.82 -8.80 -13.98
CA PRO A 164 8.83 -8.17 -15.29
C PRO A 164 8.01 -6.89 -15.31
N VAL A 165 8.39 -5.97 -16.20
CA VAL A 165 7.69 -4.71 -16.37
C VAL A 165 6.25 -4.96 -16.80
N GLY A 166 5.32 -4.18 -16.24
CA GLY A 166 3.88 -4.35 -16.43
C GLY A 166 3.26 -5.52 -15.65
N CYS A 167 4.07 -6.31 -14.93
CA CYS A 167 3.57 -7.46 -14.16
C CYS A 167 3.51 -7.23 -12.65
N THR A 168 3.85 -6.05 -12.15
CA THR A 168 3.88 -5.74 -10.71
C THR A 168 2.51 -5.98 -10.06
N GLY A 169 1.43 -5.47 -10.65
CA GLY A 169 0.06 -5.70 -10.17
C GLY A 169 -0.43 -7.15 -10.20
N MET A 170 0.33 -8.06 -10.82
CA MET A 170 0.01 -9.50 -10.92
C MET A 170 0.94 -10.37 -10.08
N LEU A 171 2.23 -10.03 -10.02
CA LEU A 171 3.29 -10.89 -9.51
C LEU A 171 4.03 -10.32 -8.30
N GLN A 172 3.83 -9.05 -7.96
CA GLN A 172 4.48 -8.42 -6.82
C GLN A 172 3.57 -8.46 -5.57
N PRO A 173 3.96 -9.14 -4.48
CA PRO A 173 3.14 -9.27 -3.27
C PRO A 173 2.68 -7.92 -2.69
N LEU A 174 3.55 -6.90 -2.70
CA LEU A 174 3.19 -5.56 -2.24
C LEU A 174 2.06 -4.96 -3.08
N ASP A 175 2.13 -5.03 -4.41
CA ASP A 175 1.11 -4.43 -5.29
C ASP A 175 -0.20 -5.22 -5.38
N THR A 176 -0.12 -6.54 -5.27
CA THR A 176 -1.30 -7.41 -5.38
C THR A 176 -2.23 -7.32 -4.17
N ALA A 177 -1.68 -7.09 -2.96
CA ALA A 177 -2.47 -7.20 -1.73
C ALA A 177 -2.24 -6.10 -0.68
N VAL A 178 -1.06 -5.47 -0.62
CA VAL A 178 -0.67 -4.65 0.54
C VAL A 178 -0.72 -3.15 0.27
N ASN A 179 -0.21 -2.69 -0.87
CA ASN A 179 -0.05 -1.28 -1.19
C ASN A 179 -1.38 -0.53 -1.20
N LYS A 180 -2.46 -1.12 -1.74
CA LYS A 180 -3.80 -0.52 -1.68
C LYS A 180 -4.25 -0.29 -0.23
N LEU A 181 -4.20 -1.33 0.60
CA LEU A 181 -4.59 -1.24 2.02
C LEU A 181 -3.77 -0.20 2.78
N ILE A 182 -2.46 -0.14 2.56
CA ILE A 182 -1.59 0.84 3.20
C ILE A 182 -1.96 2.26 2.75
N LYS A 183 -2.19 2.49 1.45
CA LYS A 183 -2.62 3.79 0.93
C LYS A 183 -3.95 4.22 1.56
N ASP A 184 -4.91 3.33 1.67
CA ASP A 184 -6.23 3.61 2.27
C ASP A 184 -6.07 3.97 3.76
N TRP A 185 -5.31 3.20 4.54
CA TRP A 185 -5.05 3.53 5.95
C TRP A 185 -4.25 4.81 6.13
N ILE A 186 -3.30 5.11 5.24
CA ILE A 186 -2.58 6.39 5.26
C ILE A 186 -3.58 7.53 5.08
N ARG A 187 -4.53 7.42 4.15
CA ARG A 187 -5.58 8.44 3.96
C ARG A 187 -6.40 8.60 5.24
N GLU A 188 -6.93 7.50 5.77
CA GLU A 188 -7.70 7.48 7.03
C GLU A 188 -6.94 8.18 8.17
N PHE A 189 -5.66 7.83 8.36
CA PHE A 189 -4.87 8.29 9.50
C PHE A 189 -4.34 9.72 9.33
N ILE A 190 -4.11 10.21 8.12
CA ILE A 190 -3.86 11.64 7.88
C ILE A 190 -5.07 12.44 8.34
N LEU A 191 -6.28 12.02 7.98
CA LEU A 191 -7.52 12.73 8.31
C LEU A 191 -7.76 12.74 9.82
N ASP A 192 -7.59 11.60 10.50
CA ASP A 192 -7.65 11.51 11.96
C ASP A 192 -6.62 12.45 12.62
N TYR A 193 -5.37 12.43 12.16
CA TYR A 193 -4.30 13.26 12.72
C TYR A 193 -4.59 14.76 12.53
N GLU A 194 -5.07 15.17 11.35
CA GLU A 194 -5.46 16.56 11.09
C GLU A 194 -6.56 17.01 12.04
N LEU A 195 -7.63 16.22 12.20
CA LEU A 195 -8.75 16.51 13.08
C LEU A 195 -8.30 16.64 14.55
N GLU A 196 -7.40 15.78 15.02
CA GLU A 196 -6.85 15.86 16.36
C GLU A 196 -6.05 17.14 16.60
N GLN A 197 -5.25 17.57 15.62
CA GLN A 197 -4.47 18.81 15.73
C GLN A 197 -5.36 20.06 15.61
N GLU A 198 -6.41 20.03 14.79
CA GLU A 198 -7.41 21.10 14.71
C GLU A 198 -8.13 21.28 16.05
N ARG A 199 -8.50 20.18 16.74
CA ARG A 199 -9.08 20.23 18.11
C ARG A 199 -8.12 20.85 19.13
N LYS A 200 -6.80 20.76 18.90
CA LYS A 200 -5.76 21.42 19.69
C LYS A 200 -5.48 22.86 19.24
N GLY A 201 -6.26 23.39 18.30
CA GLY A 201 -6.15 24.77 17.81
C GLY A 201 -5.16 24.97 16.66
N LYS A 202 -4.60 23.91 16.07
CA LYS A 202 -3.71 24.04 14.91
C LYS A 202 -4.51 24.40 13.67
N THR A 203 -4.29 25.59 13.13
CA THR A 203 -4.98 26.10 11.93
C THR A 203 -4.06 26.23 10.71
N ARG A 204 -2.74 26.07 10.90
CA ARG A 204 -1.73 26.20 9.84
C ARG A 204 -0.75 25.04 9.89
N TRP A 205 -0.38 24.55 8.71
CA TRP A 205 0.57 23.46 8.51
C TRP A 205 1.82 23.96 7.79
N SER A 206 2.98 23.67 8.37
CA SER A 206 4.29 23.83 7.75
C SER A 206 4.75 22.52 7.12
N VAL A 207 5.83 22.56 6.33
CA VAL A 207 6.42 21.36 5.71
C VAL A 207 6.95 20.41 6.77
N SER A 208 7.51 20.97 7.85
CA SER A 208 7.94 20.25 9.04
C SER A 208 6.79 19.47 9.66
N ASP A 209 5.64 20.13 9.89
CA ASP A 209 4.46 19.49 10.47
C ASP A 209 3.98 18.31 9.62
N ARG A 210 4.04 18.44 8.29
CA ARG A 210 3.63 17.38 7.36
C ARG A 210 4.59 16.20 7.40
N ARG A 211 5.91 16.43 7.40
CA ARG A 211 6.89 15.34 7.57
C ARG A 211 6.66 14.59 8.87
N ILE A 212 6.52 15.32 9.98
CA ILE A 212 6.24 14.74 11.30
C ILE A 212 4.96 13.90 11.24
N MET A 213 3.85 14.48 10.77
CA MET A 213 2.59 13.77 10.58
C MET A 213 2.76 12.49 9.75
N THR A 214 3.44 12.57 8.59
CA THR A 214 3.68 11.42 7.72
C THR A 214 4.41 10.31 8.48
N THR A 215 5.44 10.61 9.28
CA THR A 215 6.11 9.56 10.07
C THR A 215 5.15 8.86 11.04
N TRP A 216 4.28 9.60 11.73
CA TRP A 216 3.31 9.05 12.69
C TRP A 216 2.20 8.25 12.02
N VAL A 217 1.69 8.74 10.89
CA VAL A 217 0.68 8.04 10.09
C VAL A 217 1.24 6.71 9.56
N ILE A 218 2.45 6.73 9.02
CA ILE A 218 3.10 5.52 8.48
C ILE A 218 3.40 4.52 9.60
N ALA A 219 3.87 4.99 10.76
CA ALA A 219 4.04 4.12 11.92
C ALA A 219 2.73 3.43 12.31
N ARG A 220 1.61 4.18 12.37
CA ARG A 220 0.28 3.62 12.67
C ARG A 220 -0.19 2.62 11.60
N ALA A 221 0.00 2.93 10.32
CA ALA A 221 -0.32 2.03 9.21
C ALA A 221 0.52 0.74 9.25
N PHE A 222 1.80 0.86 9.58
CA PHE A 222 2.71 -0.27 9.70
C PHE A 222 2.39 -1.17 10.90
N GLU A 223 2.02 -0.60 12.06
CA GLU A 223 1.53 -1.40 13.19
C GLU A 223 0.26 -2.17 12.82
N ARG A 224 -0.65 -1.55 12.04
CA ARG A 224 -1.83 -2.26 11.51
C ARG A 224 -1.43 -3.37 10.54
N LEU A 225 -0.45 -3.14 9.67
CA LEU A 225 0.06 -4.15 8.74
C LEU A 225 0.64 -5.37 9.44
N LYS A 226 1.36 -5.19 10.56
CA LYS A 226 1.90 -6.31 11.36
C LYS A 226 0.82 -7.29 11.83
N THR A 227 -0.43 -6.84 11.96
CA THR A 227 -1.57 -7.71 12.32
C THR A 227 -2.12 -8.52 11.14
N LYS A 228 -1.68 -8.22 9.91
CA LYS A 228 -2.15 -8.85 8.66
C LYS A 228 -1.20 -9.93 8.14
N LYS A 229 -0.62 -10.70 9.06
CA LYS A 229 0.32 -11.79 8.75
C LYS A 229 -0.21 -12.73 7.67
N ASP A 230 -1.43 -13.24 7.85
CA ASP A 230 -2.01 -14.23 6.92
C ASP A 230 -2.28 -13.65 5.53
N LEU A 231 -2.62 -12.36 5.45
CA LEU A 231 -2.78 -11.67 4.17
C LEU A 231 -1.44 -11.57 3.43
N ILE A 232 -0.37 -11.24 4.14
CA ILE A 232 0.98 -11.18 3.56
C ILE A 232 1.42 -12.59 3.11
N GLU A 233 1.29 -13.61 3.97
CA GLU A 233 1.63 -14.99 3.59
C GLU A 233 0.85 -15.45 2.36
N LYS A 234 -0.45 -15.12 2.29
CA LYS A 234 -1.29 -15.43 1.15
C LYS A 234 -0.84 -14.69 -0.11
N ALA A 235 -0.49 -13.40 -0.03
CA ALA A 235 -0.02 -12.62 -1.19
C ALA A 235 1.21 -13.26 -1.85
N PHE A 236 2.17 -13.75 -1.06
CA PHE A 236 3.33 -14.46 -1.57
C PHE A 236 3.02 -15.85 -2.15
N LEU A 237 1.97 -16.51 -1.65
CA LEU A 237 1.55 -17.82 -2.12
C LEU A 237 0.78 -17.70 -3.44
N ASP A 238 -0.17 -16.75 -3.50
CA ASP A 238 -1.02 -16.50 -4.66
C ASP A 238 -0.19 -16.23 -5.93
N VAL A 239 0.93 -15.52 -5.82
CA VAL A 239 1.81 -15.21 -6.95
C VAL A 239 2.91 -16.26 -7.20
N GLY A 240 2.88 -17.39 -6.50
CA GLY A 240 3.81 -18.49 -6.73
C GLY A 240 5.20 -18.33 -6.10
N ILE A 241 5.51 -17.24 -5.41
CA ILE A 241 6.87 -17.01 -4.86
C ILE A 241 7.22 -17.98 -3.73
N THR A 242 6.24 -18.30 -2.87
CA THR A 242 6.45 -19.16 -1.70
C THR A 242 5.81 -20.54 -1.83
N VAL A 243 5.55 -21.01 -3.05
CA VAL A 243 5.11 -22.39 -3.32
C VAL A 243 6.25 -23.38 -3.13
N ARG A 244 5.93 -24.66 -2.95
CA ARG A 244 6.94 -25.70 -2.78
C ARG A 244 7.61 -26.01 -4.13
N PRO A 245 8.92 -26.32 -4.13
CA PRO A 245 9.64 -26.60 -5.37
C PRO A 245 9.28 -27.95 -6.01
N ASP A 246 8.50 -28.79 -5.33
CA ASP A 246 8.06 -30.12 -5.81
C ASP A 246 6.74 -30.06 -6.61
N GLY A 247 6.21 -28.87 -6.87
CA GLY A 247 4.95 -28.65 -7.57
C GLY A 247 3.68 -28.98 -6.76
N SER A 248 3.82 -29.50 -5.53
CA SER A 248 2.66 -29.90 -4.71
C SER A 248 1.77 -28.75 -4.25
N GLN A 249 2.16 -27.50 -4.53
CA GLN A 249 1.41 -26.28 -4.21
C GLN A 249 1.06 -25.44 -5.43
N ASP A 250 1.30 -25.93 -6.65
CA ASP A 250 1.04 -25.16 -7.88
C ASP A 250 -0.46 -24.85 -8.02
N ASN A 251 -1.31 -25.76 -7.55
CA ASN A 251 -2.77 -25.60 -7.49
C ASN A 251 -3.24 -24.47 -6.54
N LEU A 252 -2.34 -23.93 -5.69
CA LEU A 252 -2.62 -22.82 -4.78
C LEU A 252 -2.28 -21.45 -5.39
N ILE A 253 -1.64 -21.42 -6.57
CA ILE A 253 -1.32 -20.18 -7.27
C ILE A 253 -2.63 -19.57 -7.81
N ARG A 254 -2.79 -18.27 -7.57
CA ARG A 254 -3.99 -17.46 -7.86
C ARG A 254 -3.55 -16.07 -8.35
N ILE A 255 -3.06 -16.00 -9.59
CA ILE A 255 -2.67 -14.73 -10.19
C ILE A 255 -3.92 -13.98 -10.63
N LYS A 256 -4.05 -12.71 -10.23
CA LYS A 256 -5.20 -11.87 -10.57
C LYS A 256 -5.33 -11.73 -12.10
N GLY A 257 -6.52 -12.03 -12.61
CA GLY A 257 -6.81 -11.94 -14.05
C GLY A 257 -6.40 -13.16 -14.86
N ILE A 258 -5.97 -14.24 -14.22
CA ILE A 258 -5.65 -15.51 -14.88
C ILE A 258 -6.46 -16.62 -14.20
N ASP A 259 -7.39 -17.22 -14.94
CA ASP A 259 -8.30 -18.24 -14.40
C ASP A 259 -7.65 -19.62 -14.33
N GLU A 260 -6.91 -20.00 -15.37
CA GLU A 260 -6.17 -21.26 -15.44
C GLU A 260 -4.72 -21.00 -15.82
N ILE A 261 -3.79 -21.59 -15.06
CA ILE A 261 -2.35 -21.49 -15.29
C ILE A 261 -1.88 -22.83 -15.86
N ASP A 262 -1.36 -22.79 -17.08
CA ASP A 262 -0.69 -23.92 -17.70
C ASP A 262 0.78 -23.96 -17.24
N PHE A 263 1.11 -24.97 -16.42
CA PHE A 263 2.47 -25.20 -15.94
C PHE A 263 3.29 -26.08 -16.89
N THR A 264 2.75 -26.52 -18.03
CA THR A 264 3.51 -27.36 -18.97
C THR A 264 4.58 -26.56 -19.72
N GLY A 265 5.67 -27.23 -20.10
CA GLY A 265 6.74 -26.65 -20.93
C GLY A 265 7.68 -25.66 -20.20
N TRP A 266 7.48 -25.44 -18.89
CA TRP A 266 8.30 -24.55 -18.08
C TRP A 266 9.79 -24.96 -18.06
N GLU A 267 10.11 -26.25 -18.15
CA GLU A 267 11.51 -26.73 -18.16
C GLU A 267 12.25 -26.33 -19.44
N THR A 268 11.49 -26.14 -20.52
CA THR A 268 12.02 -25.80 -21.86
C THR A 268 11.81 -24.33 -22.21
N ALA A 269 11.16 -23.56 -21.34
CA ALA A 269 10.94 -22.14 -21.53
C ALA A 269 12.30 -21.42 -21.57
N SER A 270 12.48 -20.56 -22.56
CA SER A 270 13.67 -19.72 -22.65
C SER A 270 13.73 -18.77 -21.45
N GLU A 271 14.92 -18.58 -20.88
CA GLU A 271 15.12 -17.56 -19.84
C GLU A 271 14.67 -16.17 -20.36
N ILE A 272 13.76 -15.54 -19.62
CA ILE A 272 13.32 -14.18 -19.91
C ILE A 272 14.45 -13.23 -19.52
N THR A 273 15.16 -12.71 -20.52
CA THR A 273 16.16 -11.66 -20.32
C THR A 273 15.49 -10.30 -20.38
N ILE A 274 15.39 -9.61 -19.25
CA ILE A 274 14.88 -8.23 -19.21
C ILE A 274 15.89 -7.32 -19.91
N LYS A 275 15.49 -6.73 -21.04
CA LYS A 275 16.38 -5.83 -21.80
C LYS A 275 16.49 -4.48 -21.10
N SER A 276 17.65 -3.82 -21.21
CA SER A 276 17.87 -2.50 -20.62
C SER A 276 16.86 -1.44 -21.09
N GLN A 277 16.26 -1.61 -22.27
CA GLN A 277 15.24 -0.73 -22.86
C GLN A 277 13.84 -0.94 -22.27
N GLU A 278 13.59 -2.10 -21.65
CA GLU A 278 12.33 -2.45 -21.01
C GLU A 278 12.29 -1.98 -19.55
N LEU A 279 13.42 -1.55 -18.98
CA LEU A 279 13.51 -1.09 -17.61
C LEU A 279 12.77 0.22 -17.43
N VAL A 280 11.94 0.30 -16.39
CA VAL A 280 11.26 1.54 -16.05
C VAL A 280 12.28 2.54 -15.49
N SER A 281 12.37 3.70 -16.15
CA SER A 281 13.03 4.88 -15.62
C SER A 281 12.11 5.51 -14.57
N ARG A 282 12.02 4.92 -13.37
CA ARG A 282 11.26 5.52 -12.25
C ARG A 282 11.78 6.92 -11.85
N LEU A 283 12.87 7.40 -12.43
CA LEU A 283 13.38 8.76 -12.27
C LEU A 283 12.46 9.85 -12.85
N CYS A 284 11.43 9.51 -13.64
CA CYS A 284 10.67 10.51 -14.41
C CYS A 284 9.14 10.32 -14.46
N ASP A 285 8.53 9.54 -13.56
CA ASP A 285 7.07 9.45 -13.60
C ASP A 285 6.46 10.56 -12.72
N GLU A 286 6.03 11.61 -13.42
CA GLU A 286 4.78 12.30 -13.15
C GLU A 286 3.60 11.31 -13.17
N GLU A 287 3.67 10.23 -12.39
CA GLU A 287 2.46 9.72 -11.75
C GLU A 287 1.99 10.88 -10.86
N GLU A 288 1.24 11.80 -11.46
CA GLU A 288 0.08 12.36 -10.81
C GLU A 288 -0.63 11.14 -10.23
N LEU A 289 -0.55 11.01 -8.91
CA LEU A 289 -1.61 10.37 -8.18
C LEU A 289 -2.86 11.18 -8.48
N SER A 290 -3.50 10.83 -9.59
CA SER A 290 -4.91 11.04 -9.77
C SER A 290 -5.57 10.29 -8.62
N PHE A 291 -5.83 10.99 -7.52
CA PHE A 291 -6.93 10.67 -6.61
C PHE A 291 -8.26 11.09 -7.26
N GLY A 292 -8.37 10.92 -8.58
CA GLY A 292 -9.61 11.00 -9.33
C GLY A 292 -10.43 9.73 -9.11
N PRO A 293 -11.75 9.80 -9.28
CA PRO A 293 -12.65 8.74 -8.87
C PRO A 293 -12.48 7.56 -9.82
N GLU A 294 -11.64 6.59 -9.45
CA GLU A 294 -11.86 5.22 -9.91
C GLU A 294 -13.05 4.67 -9.13
N ASP A 295 -14.24 5.08 -9.59
CA ASP A 295 -15.53 4.42 -9.48
C ASP A 295 -15.84 3.65 -8.19
N GLU A 296 -15.67 4.26 -7.02
CA GLU A 296 -16.49 3.99 -5.84
C GLU A 296 -16.58 5.28 -5.00
N LEU A 297 -17.79 5.66 -4.57
CA LEU A 297 -17.99 6.68 -3.54
C LEU A 297 -17.26 6.24 -2.26
N ASP A 298 -16.06 6.77 -2.06
CA ASP A 298 -15.10 6.35 -1.04
C ASP A 298 -15.70 6.56 0.37
N GLU A 299 -16.02 5.46 1.05
CA GLU A 299 -16.58 5.46 2.41
C GLU A 299 -15.71 6.28 3.37
N ASP A 300 -14.40 6.31 3.14
CA ASP A 300 -13.44 7.10 3.91
C ASP A 300 -13.70 8.62 3.80
N ILE A 301 -14.14 9.10 2.64
CA ILE A 301 -14.49 10.51 2.40
C ILE A 301 -15.81 10.85 3.10
N LEU A 302 -16.79 9.94 3.06
CA LEU A 302 -18.06 10.11 3.78
C LEU A 302 -17.82 10.17 5.28
N ILE A 303 -17.03 9.22 5.81
CA ILE A 303 -16.63 9.15 7.21
C ILE A 303 -15.95 10.45 7.63
N TYR A 304 -15.02 10.96 6.82
CA TYR A 304 -14.34 12.22 7.09
C TYR A 304 -15.28 13.43 7.09
N SER A 305 -16.13 13.54 6.07
CA SER A 305 -17.14 14.60 5.95
C SER A 305 -18.03 14.65 7.19
N LEU A 306 -18.52 13.49 7.64
CA LEU A 306 -19.34 13.36 8.85
C LEU A 306 -18.55 13.72 10.12
N LYS A 307 -17.31 13.22 10.27
CA LYS A 307 -16.45 13.53 11.42
C LYS A 307 -16.15 15.03 11.54
N LYS A 308 -16.10 15.76 10.43
CA LYS A 308 -15.81 17.20 10.41
C LYS A 308 -17.03 18.08 10.70
N MET A 309 -18.24 17.60 10.41
CA MET A 309 -19.47 18.35 10.67
C MET A 309 -19.64 18.70 12.15
N THR A 310 -20.23 19.86 12.40
CA THR A 310 -20.61 20.29 13.75
C THR A 310 -21.79 19.45 14.27
N ILE A 311 -21.95 19.36 15.59
CA ILE A 311 -23.09 18.63 16.19
C ILE A 311 -24.45 19.11 15.64
N PRO A 312 -24.69 20.43 15.46
CA PRO A 312 -25.91 20.91 14.80
C PRO A 312 -26.10 20.39 13.37
N GLN A 313 -25.04 20.39 12.55
CA GLN A 313 -25.09 19.88 11.18
C GLN A 313 -25.38 18.37 11.14
N LEU A 314 -24.73 17.60 12.02
CA LEU A 314 -24.96 16.15 12.14
C LEU A 314 -26.38 15.84 12.58
N LYS A 315 -26.92 16.58 13.56
CA LYS A 315 -28.32 16.44 14.00
C LYS A 315 -29.30 16.80 12.90
N GLN A 316 -29.01 17.85 12.13
CA GLN A 316 -29.84 18.23 10.98
C GLN A 316 -29.84 17.14 9.91
N LEU A 317 -28.67 16.57 9.60
CA LEU A 317 -28.53 15.49 8.62
C LEU A 317 -29.23 14.21 9.08
N ALA A 318 -29.00 13.79 10.32
CA ALA A 318 -29.69 12.64 10.92
C ALA A 318 -31.22 12.84 10.95
N SER A 319 -31.70 14.02 11.32
CA SER A 319 -33.14 14.32 11.31
C SER A 319 -33.76 14.28 9.92
N ARG A 320 -33.02 14.67 8.86
CA ARG A 320 -33.50 14.60 7.48
C ARG A 320 -33.63 13.16 6.97
N ASN A 321 -32.74 12.28 7.42
CA ASN A 321 -32.76 10.86 7.08
C ASN A 321 -33.57 10.01 8.08
N SER A 322 -34.43 10.65 8.90
CA SER A 322 -35.25 9.97 9.92
C SER A 322 -34.47 9.14 10.95
N LEU A 323 -33.21 9.52 11.24
CA LEU A 323 -32.34 8.88 12.22
C LEU A 323 -32.41 9.57 13.60
N THR A 324 -31.96 8.87 14.64
CA THR A 324 -32.00 9.39 16.02
C THR A 324 -30.95 10.48 16.24
N VAL A 325 -31.38 11.62 16.80
CA VAL A 325 -30.50 12.77 17.08
C VAL A 325 -29.99 12.84 18.53
N LYS A 326 -30.26 11.80 19.33
CA LYS A 326 -29.83 11.67 20.73
C LYS A 326 -28.52 10.88 20.79
N GLY A 327 -27.50 11.47 21.44
CA GLY A 327 -26.19 10.84 21.60
C GLY A 327 -25.05 11.86 21.61
N ARG A 328 -23.82 11.38 21.84
CA ARG A 328 -22.58 12.11 21.59
C ARG A 328 -22.36 12.22 20.07
N LYS A 329 -21.43 13.09 19.66
CA LYS A 329 -21.13 13.34 18.24
C LYS A 329 -20.81 12.04 17.49
N ASP A 330 -19.99 11.18 18.09
CA ASP A 330 -19.54 9.94 17.47
C ASP A 330 -20.70 8.95 17.28
N ASP A 331 -21.65 8.90 18.21
CA ASP A 331 -22.86 8.05 18.10
C ASP A 331 -23.72 8.45 16.89
N ILE A 332 -23.84 9.75 16.59
CA ILE A 332 -24.60 10.27 15.44
C ILE A 332 -23.84 10.01 14.13
N VAL A 333 -22.52 10.15 14.15
CA VAL A 333 -21.66 9.86 12.99
C VAL A 333 -21.73 8.38 12.63
N GLU A 334 -21.65 7.48 13.61
CA GLU A 334 -21.74 6.02 13.39
C GLU A 334 -23.10 5.61 12.82
N GLN A 335 -24.20 6.20 13.32
CA GLN A 335 -25.55 5.95 12.77
C GLN A 335 -25.67 6.42 11.32
N LEU A 336 -25.12 7.59 10.98
CA LEU A 336 -25.13 8.11 9.62
C LEU A 336 -24.25 7.28 8.69
N GLN A 337 -23.08 6.81 9.16
CA GLN A 337 -22.21 5.90 8.40
C GLN A 337 -22.95 4.59 8.08
N GLN A 338 -23.57 3.95 9.08
CA GLN A 338 -24.32 2.71 8.87
C GLN A 338 -25.53 2.90 7.95
N TYR A 339 -26.19 4.05 8.00
CA TYR A 339 -27.32 4.38 7.11
C TYR A 339 -26.87 4.43 5.64
N TYR A 340 -25.83 5.22 5.34
CA TYR A 340 -25.34 5.37 3.98
C TYR A 340 -24.67 4.11 3.43
N ALA A 341 -24.02 3.30 4.28
CA ALA A 341 -23.52 1.97 3.91
C ALA A 341 -24.66 0.99 3.54
N LYS A 342 -25.82 1.09 4.21
CA LYS A 342 -27.00 0.26 3.92
C LYS A 342 -27.75 0.69 2.66
N GLU A 343 -27.93 2.00 2.43
CA GLU A 343 -28.52 2.50 1.17
C GLU A 343 -27.69 2.05 -0.05
N ARG A 344 -26.36 1.99 0.10
CA ARG A 344 -25.45 1.47 -0.93
C ARG A 344 -25.71 -0.01 -1.23
N SER A 345 -25.76 -0.86 -0.21
CA SER A 345 -26.06 -2.29 -0.39
C SER A 345 -27.44 -2.55 -1.01
N GLN A 346 -28.41 -1.67 -0.82
CA GLN A 346 -29.73 -1.77 -1.46
C GLN A 346 -29.71 -1.34 -2.94
N ASN A 347 -28.91 -0.34 -3.30
CA ASN A 347 -28.77 0.10 -4.69
C ASN A 347 -27.85 -0.79 -5.53
N ASP A 348 -26.86 -1.46 -4.91
CA ASP A 348 -25.98 -2.42 -5.58
C ASP A 348 -26.61 -3.82 -5.73
N CYS A 349 -27.65 -4.14 -4.93
CA CYS A 349 -28.48 -5.33 -5.14
C CYS A 349 -29.53 -5.10 -6.24
N ILE A 350 -29.09 -4.97 -7.49
CA ILE A 350 -29.97 -5.25 -8.63
C ILE A 350 -30.20 -6.76 -8.64
N THR A 351 -31.38 -7.17 -8.18
CA THR A 351 -31.83 -8.55 -8.31
C THR A 351 -32.19 -8.76 -9.77
N VAL A 352 -31.36 -9.50 -10.52
CA VAL A 352 -31.73 -9.97 -11.86
C VAL A 352 -32.85 -10.98 -11.67
N GLN A 353 -34.10 -10.57 -11.92
CA GLN A 353 -35.16 -11.53 -12.23
C GLN A 353 -34.81 -12.14 -13.59
N ILE A 354 -34.35 -13.39 -13.57
CA ILE A 354 -34.28 -14.21 -14.77
C ILE A 354 -35.70 -14.70 -15.01
N ASP A 355 -36.43 -14.06 -15.92
CA ASP A 355 -37.62 -14.66 -16.52
C ASP A 355 -37.12 -15.83 -17.38
N VAL A 356 -37.33 -17.05 -16.88
CA VAL A 356 -37.15 -18.27 -17.66
C VAL A 356 -38.42 -18.43 -18.50
N GLU A 357 -38.36 -18.09 -19.78
CA GLU A 357 -39.36 -18.53 -20.75
C GLU A 357 -39.24 -20.05 -20.92
N GLU A 358 -40.31 -20.78 -20.60
CA GLU A 358 -40.43 -22.22 -20.86
C GLU A 358 -40.52 -22.49 -22.37
N ASP A 359 -39.78 -23.52 -22.79
CA ASP A 359 -39.71 -24.09 -24.13
C ASP A 359 -41.07 -24.34 -24.80
N VAL A 360 -41.19 -24.02 -26.10
CA VAL A 360 -41.88 -24.90 -27.06
C VAL A 360 -41.12 -24.93 -28.38
N PHE A 361 -40.40 -26.03 -28.61
CA PHE A 361 -40.01 -26.47 -29.95
C PHE A 361 -41.27 -26.85 -30.74
N THR A 362 -41.51 -26.19 -31.87
CA THR A 362 -42.34 -26.75 -32.95
C THR A 362 -41.44 -27.02 -34.16
N VAL A 363 -41.35 -28.31 -34.49
CA VAL A 363 -40.81 -28.81 -35.74
C VAL A 363 -41.89 -28.63 -36.81
N ASP A 364 -41.54 -27.99 -37.93
CA ASP A 364 -41.99 -28.34 -39.27
C ASP A 364 -40.92 -27.95 -40.30
#